data_AF-A0A6J7AL99-F1
#
_entry.id   AF-A0A6J7AL99-F1
#
_cell.length_a   1.000
_cell.length_b   1.000
_cell.length_c   1.000
_cell.angle_alpha   90.00
_cell.angle_beta   90.00
_cell.angle_gamma   90.00
#
_symmetry.space_group_name_H-M   'P 1'
#
loop_
_entity.id
_entity.type
_entity.pdbx_description
1 polymer ?
#
loop_
_entity_poly.entity_id
_entity_poly.type
_entity_poly.pdbx_seq_one_letter_code
_entity_poly.pdbx_strand_id
1 'polypeptide(L)'
;MGWAKRGPSGVIGTNKSDASEVIKLLISQLPATPKNKGDVAELLKGHTVVTQIHWEAINGAEVAQGELLGKPRVKATERHELLRLGGL
;
A
#
# COMPACT_ATOMS: atom_id res chain seq x y z
N MET A 1 -3.82 -13.53 -0.90
CA MET A 1 -4.28 -13.09 -2.24
C MET A 1 -3.12 -13.05 -3.20
N GLY A 2 -3.41 -13.05 -4.49
CA GLY A 2 -2.44 -12.74 -5.55
C GLY A 2 -1.28 -13.73 -5.57
N TRP A 3 -0.09 -13.22 -5.89
CA TRP A 3 1.10 -14.07 -6.06
C TRP A 3 1.54 -14.78 -4.79
N ALA A 4 1.34 -14.18 -3.61
CA ALA A 4 1.61 -14.85 -2.35
C ALA A 4 0.77 -16.14 -2.15
N LYS A 5 -0.38 -16.24 -2.82
CA LYS A 5 -1.24 -17.45 -2.82
C LYS A 5 -0.98 -18.35 -4.04
N ARG A 6 -0.86 -17.77 -5.24
CA ARG A 6 -0.90 -18.50 -6.52
C ARG A 6 0.46 -18.63 -7.22
N GLY A 7 1.53 -18.14 -6.62
CA GLY A 7 2.84 -18.01 -7.26
C GLY A 7 2.92 -16.81 -8.23
N PRO A 8 4.12 -16.49 -8.75
CA PRO A 8 4.39 -15.28 -9.52
C PRO A 8 3.91 -15.42 -10.98
N SER A 9 2.63 -15.66 -11.19
CA SER A 9 2.01 -15.82 -12.51
C SER A 9 0.67 -15.10 -12.65
N GLY A 10 0.29 -14.80 -13.88
CA GLY A 10 -0.92 -14.06 -14.23
C GLY A 10 -0.73 -12.54 -14.25
N VAL A 11 -1.69 -11.86 -14.88
CA VAL A 11 -1.72 -10.39 -15.03
C VAL A 11 -2.44 -9.74 -13.85
N ILE A 12 -2.39 -8.41 -13.77
CA ILE A 12 -3.08 -7.63 -12.71
C ILE A 12 -4.55 -8.03 -12.56
N GLY A 13 -5.27 -8.21 -13.67
CA GLY A 13 -6.68 -8.63 -13.66
C GLY A 13 -6.93 -9.98 -13.00
N THR A 14 -5.99 -10.93 -13.09
CA THR A 14 -6.12 -12.26 -12.46
C THR A 14 -6.13 -12.15 -10.94
N ASN A 15 -5.47 -11.14 -10.37
CA ASN A 15 -5.47 -10.92 -8.92
C ASN A 15 -6.81 -10.38 -8.40
N LYS A 16 -7.58 -9.67 -9.22
CA LYS A 16 -8.91 -9.17 -8.82
C LYS A 16 -9.88 -10.31 -8.53
N SER A 17 -9.99 -11.27 -9.45
CA SER A 17 -10.89 -12.42 -9.28
C SER A 17 -10.45 -13.32 -8.14
N ASP A 18 -9.14 -13.59 -8.00
CA ASP A 18 -8.59 -14.34 -6.86
C ASP A 18 -8.91 -13.66 -5.53
N ALA A 19 -8.79 -12.33 -5.48
CA ALA A 19 -9.11 -11.57 -4.29
C ALA A 19 -10.59 -11.67 -3.91
N SER A 20 -11.49 -11.58 -4.89
CA SER A 20 -12.93 -11.73 -4.65
C SER A 20 -13.28 -13.08 -4.03
N GLU A 21 -12.73 -14.18 -4.54
CA GLU A 21 -13.04 -15.53 -4.02
C GLU A 21 -12.55 -15.74 -2.59
N VAL A 22 -11.35 -15.23 -2.25
CA VAL A 22 -10.83 -15.34 -0.89
C VAL A 22 -11.61 -14.43 0.07
N ILE A 23 -12.07 -13.25 -0.35
CA ILE A 23 -12.94 -12.42 0.51
C ILE A 23 -14.28 -13.11 0.78
N LYS A 24 -14.88 -13.78 -0.21
CA LYS A 24 -16.10 -14.58 0.01
C LYS A 24 -15.88 -15.64 1.09
N LEU A 25 -14.76 -16.37 1.01
CA LEU A 25 -14.38 -17.36 2.01
C LEU A 25 -14.11 -16.74 3.38
N LEU A 26 -13.43 -15.59 3.43
CA LEU A 26 -13.15 -14.90 4.68
C LEU A 26 -14.46 -14.50 5.37
N ILE A 27 -15.37 -13.86 4.63
CA ILE A 27 -16.67 -13.42 5.14
C ILE A 27 -17.49 -14.61 5.64
N SER A 28 -17.48 -15.75 4.93
CA SER A 28 -18.24 -16.93 5.37
C SER A 28 -17.71 -17.56 6.66
N GLN A 29 -16.48 -17.24 7.05
CA GLN A 29 -15.84 -17.73 8.28
C GLN A 29 -15.76 -16.66 9.37
N LEU A 30 -16.17 -15.42 9.11
CA LEU A 30 -16.17 -14.37 10.12
C LEU A 30 -17.22 -14.68 11.20
N PRO A 31 -16.83 -14.63 12.49
CA PRO A 31 -17.80 -14.77 13.57
C PRO A 31 -18.74 -13.56 13.58
N ALA A 32 -19.98 -13.76 14.03
CA ALA A 32 -20.97 -12.68 14.17
C ALA A 32 -20.50 -11.56 15.12
N THR A 33 -19.63 -11.88 16.07
CA THR A 33 -19.06 -10.91 17.01
C THR A 33 -17.56 -10.73 16.72
N PRO A 34 -17.11 -9.49 16.40
CA PRO A 34 -15.70 -9.20 16.22
C PRO A 34 -14.90 -9.45 17.49
N LYS A 35 -13.68 -9.98 17.34
CA LYS A 35 -12.72 -10.04 18.46
C LYS A 35 -12.21 -8.63 18.73
N ASN A 36 -12.31 -8.15 19.97
CA ASN A 36 -11.68 -6.91 20.38
C ASN A 36 -10.30 -7.20 20.99
N LYS A 37 -9.23 -6.81 20.29
CA LYS A 37 -7.83 -6.91 20.76
C LYS A 37 -7.16 -5.54 20.91
N GLY A 38 -7.94 -4.46 21.00
CA GLY A 38 -7.44 -3.09 21.00
C GLY A 38 -7.15 -2.54 19.60
N ASP A 39 -6.63 -1.31 19.57
CA ASP A 39 -6.30 -0.61 18.33
C ASP A 39 -4.93 -1.02 17.80
N VAL A 40 -4.86 -1.43 16.53
CA VAL A 40 -3.61 -1.79 15.85
C VAL A 40 -2.67 -0.59 15.73
N ALA A 41 -3.19 0.64 15.71
CA ALA A 41 -2.36 1.84 15.67
C ALA A 41 -1.42 1.96 16.89
N GLU A 42 -1.82 1.41 18.04
CA GLU A 42 -0.98 1.36 19.24
C GLU A 42 0.28 0.51 19.03
N LEU A 43 0.18 -0.56 18.22
CA LEU A 43 1.31 -1.42 17.88
C LEU A 43 2.28 -0.77 16.89
N LEU A 44 1.85 0.31 16.23
CA LEU A 44 2.67 1.04 15.26
C LEU A 44 3.42 2.23 15.90
N LYS A 45 3.17 2.53 17.19
CA LYS A 45 3.88 3.58 17.91
C LYS A 45 5.39 3.32 17.92
N GLY A 46 6.17 4.38 17.69
CA GLY A 46 7.63 4.29 17.60
C GLY A 46 8.16 3.89 16.22
N HIS A 47 7.28 3.56 15.26
CA HIS A 47 7.66 3.33 13.88
C HIS A 47 7.31 4.52 12.98
N THR A 48 8.17 4.81 12.02
CA THR A 48 7.86 5.78 10.96
C THR A 48 6.86 5.16 9.99
N VAL A 49 5.61 5.65 9.99
CA VAL A 49 4.54 5.16 9.11
C VAL A 49 4.29 6.16 7.99
N VAL A 50 4.44 5.70 6.75
CA VAL A 50 4.02 6.43 5.55
C VAL A 50 2.52 6.26 5.41
N THR A 51 1.77 7.29 5.77
CA THR A 51 0.31 7.33 5.62
C THR A 51 -0.05 7.69 4.18
N GLN A 52 -1.33 7.67 3.86
CA GLN A 52 -1.82 8.13 2.56
C GLN A 52 -1.36 9.56 2.24
N ILE A 53 -1.39 10.46 3.23
CA ILE A 53 -0.99 11.87 3.07
C ILE A 53 0.52 11.97 2.76
N HIS A 54 1.35 11.21 3.48
CA HIS A 54 2.80 11.17 3.23
C HIS A 54 3.10 10.63 1.83
N TRP A 55 2.39 9.57 1.40
CA TRP A 55 2.55 9.00 0.06
C TRP A 55 2.10 9.97 -1.05
N GLU A 56 1.01 10.71 -0.86
CA GLU A 56 0.56 11.73 -1.81
C GLU A 56 1.57 12.86 -1.97
N ALA A 57 2.24 13.27 -0.90
CA ALA A 57 3.34 14.24 -0.95
C ALA A 57 4.53 13.71 -1.78
N ILE A 58 4.94 12.45 -1.57
CA ILE A 58 5.97 11.79 -2.39
C ILE A 58 5.54 11.79 -3.86
N ASN A 59 4.33 11.33 -4.15
CA ASN A 59 3.81 11.27 -5.51
C ASN A 59 3.79 12.64 -6.20
N GLY A 60 3.35 13.68 -5.50
CA GLY A 60 3.34 15.05 -6.02
C GLY A 60 4.73 15.56 -6.37
N ALA A 61 5.71 15.33 -5.49
CA ALA A 61 7.10 15.71 -5.74
C ALA A 61 7.71 14.96 -6.94
N GLU A 62 7.48 13.64 -7.04
CA GLU A 62 7.96 12.83 -8.16
C GLU A 62 7.38 13.31 -9.51
N VAL A 63 6.08 13.63 -9.55
CA VAL A 63 5.40 14.12 -10.75
C VAL A 63 5.93 15.49 -11.15
N ALA A 64 6.03 16.44 -10.21
CA ALA A 64 6.53 17.79 -10.49
C ALA A 64 7.97 17.78 -11.05
N GLN A 65 8.84 16.91 -10.53
CA GLN A 65 10.19 16.73 -11.09
C GLN A 65 10.18 16.13 -12.50
N GLY A 66 9.22 15.24 -12.78
CA GLY A 66 9.02 14.67 -14.10
C GLY A 66 8.58 15.69 -15.14
N GLU A 67 7.64 16.55 -14.79
CA GLU A 67 7.06 17.56 -15.69
C GLU A 67 8.13 18.49 -16.27
N LEU A 68 9.11 18.91 -15.45
CA LEU A 68 10.25 19.73 -15.89
C LEU A 68 11.12 19.06 -16.97
N LEU A 69 11.05 17.74 -17.09
CA LEU A 69 11.84 16.92 -18.01
C LEU A 69 10.98 16.26 -19.10
N GLY A 70 9.68 16.59 -19.19
CA GLY A 70 8.75 15.93 -20.10
C GLY A 70 8.51 14.44 -19.78
N LYS A 71 8.70 14.03 -18.52
CA LYS A 71 8.49 12.66 -18.03
C LYS A 71 7.24 12.58 -17.14
N PRO A 72 6.56 11.42 -17.05
CA PRO A 72 5.43 11.26 -16.14
C PRO A 72 5.79 11.44 -14.66
N ARG A 73 7.03 11.12 -14.29
CA ARG A 73 7.64 11.36 -12.98
C ARG A 73 9.14 11.10 -13.00
N VAL A 74 9.84 11.61 -12.00
CA VAL A 74 11.18 11.15 -11.58
C VAL A 74 11.05 10.53 -10.20
N LYS A 75 11.44 9.25 -10.07
CA LYS A 75 11.29 8.53 -8.81
C LYS A 75 12.46 8.79 -7.87
N ALA A 76 12.15 8.99 -6.59
CA ALA A 76 13.16 8.89 -5.55
C ALA A 76 13.54 7.41 -5.36
N THR A 77 14.83 7.10 -5.48
CA THR A 77 15.35 5.72 -5.37
C THR A 77 15.91 5.40 -3.99
N GLU A 78 16.11 6.43 -3.16
CA GLU A 78 16.69 6.32 -1.83
C GLU A 78 15.63 6.44 -0.74
N ARG A 79 15.71 5.60 0.29
CA ARG A 79 14.72 5.58 1.38
C ARG A 79 14.66 6.90 2.14
N HIS A 80 15.81 7.49 2.45
CA HIS A 80 15.87 8.75 3.19
C HIS A 80 15.21 9.91 2.40
N GLU A 81 15.36 9.89 1.08
CA GLU A 81 14.72 10.87 0.19
C GLU A 81 13.21 10.68 0.14
N LEU A 82 12.72 9.44 0.06
CA LEU A 82 11.29 9.14 0.15
C LEU A 82 10.67 9.64 1.47
N LEU A 83 11.36 9.44 2.60
CA LEU A 83 10.90 9.96 3.89
C LEU A 83 10.87 11.50 3.89
N ARG A 84 11.95 12.13 3.42
CA ARG A 84 12.03 13.59 3.30
C ARG A 84 10.91 14.18 2.45
N LEU A 85 10.62 13.60 1.28
CA LEU A 85 9.54 14.03 0.39
C LEU A 85 8.15 13.78 1.00
N GLY A 86 8.02 12.72 1.81
CA GLY A 86 6.81 12.42 2.57
C GLY A 86 6.62 13.25 3.83
N GLY A 87 7.56 14.14 4.18
CA GLY A 87 7.52 14.97 5.37
C GLY A 87 7.83 14.23 6.67
N LEU A 88 8.64 13.16 6.61
CA LEU A 88 8.97 12.23 7.70
C LEU A 88 10.47 12.17 8.02
#